data_AF-A0A7Y3TKW0-F1
#
_entry.id   AF-A0A7Y3TKW0-F1
#
_cell.length_a   1.000
_cell.length_b   1.000
_cell.length_c   1.000
_cell.angle_alpha   90.00
_cell.angle_beta   90.00
_cell.angle_gamma   90.00
#
_symmetry.space_group_name_H-M   'P 1'
#
loop_
_entity.id
_entity.type
_entity.pdbx_description
1 polymer ?
#
loop_
_entity_poly.entity_id
_entity_poly.type
_entity_poly.pdbx_seq_one_letter_code
_entity_poly.pdbx_strand_id
1 'polypeptide(L)'
;MQIVRNCIKKVDLGLLLLIVLPLILLSITRLWLFPRLGPVDSWTYFGYFIHPARLLNTGYHYFFSPFINPDTAKLFSPKEVMYPDSRLPWTMVGALIYHLFPPLVANYVLHLSFYYATILSVYGALKYTVGKRSGLIAAVLLGTYGYFIVSQNWDYVEVAVLAYFSLTVFFLTLAIQVKWWRLALFGAGYCYGSMIFSNTVAVFLTPALTTYYFLSNYRYRKHPLLASIGYSVLGLVGVTLFFGAISKVITGNLFFFMPAVRFIFASTKDGYGYSPPGWVVSLNEHQWMWLPFLISCTSFICIVWSSIQSQHKGTLVHSLPIFSVTFLLCVLPSIFLELKGQGVLRIVYYASYLIPPMFLALGEQVSLVLERLNQQIAGSLIAGIVILQIFTFRQLLYRMVGQGFSYSAALVDVQNLMHGTYALVIAVIVVLLGLRLILKGNTTKYKRWVSAKLILVLTLLGFYYCFNFQALFTLFSSGNGAWNRLFYSSIPEDSMLATIQAQNILKEIDPKGQFLFWFNDEPEFQMYSMVFSSSAATFRLIGREFPSINFIKGTPNSEVRTQDLKFQFDKSPKVVLLSQKSNVVQQANAALSSIGFTSNLVSSYDIAQGDIRFKMTIIEVSKKSLP
;
A
#
# COMPACT_ATOMS: atom_id res chain seq x y z
N MET A 1 -30.37 -23.65 -25.84
CA MET A 1 -30.16 -22.18 -25.96
C MET A 1 -30.94 -21.33 -24.94
N GLN A 2 -32.24 -21.58 -24.66
CA GLN A 2 -33.04 -20.81 -23.69
C GLN A 2 -32.46 -20.79 -22.25
N ILE A 3 -31.99 -21.94 -21.76
CA ILE A 3 -31.40 -22.09 -20.42
C ILE A 3 -30.12 -21.27 -20.28
N VAL A 4 -29.22 -21.34 -21.26
CA VAL A 4 -28.00 -20.52 -21.32
C VAL A 4 -28.34 -19.03 -21.33
N ARG A 5 -29.36 -18.61 -22.10
CA ARG A 5 -29.84 -17.22 -22.14
C ARG A 5 -30.38 -16.75 -20.77
N ASN A 6 -31.06 -17.62 -20.04
CA ASN A 6 -31.59 -17.32 -18.71
C ASN A 6 -30.50 -17.32 -17.63
N CYS A 7 -29.49 -18.18 -17.74
CA CYS A 7 -28.31 -18.14 -16.88
C CYS A 7 -27.52 -16.84 -17.11
N ILE A 8 -27.25 -16.47 -18.36
CA ILE A 8 -26.54 -15.23 -18.72
C ILE A 8 -27.29 -13.99 -18.21
N LYS A 9 -28.63 -13.97 -18.26
CA LYS A 9 -29.44 -12.86 -17.70
C LYS A 9 -29.29 -12.67 -16.19
N LYS A 10 -28.92 -13.73 -15.44
CA LYS A 10 -28.67 -13.67 -13.99
C LYS A 10 -27.23 -13.29 -13.65
N VAL A 11 -26.30 -13.43 -14.59
CA VAL A 11 -24.89 -13.09 -14.37
C VAL A 11 -24.72 -11.58 -14.32
N ASP A 12 -24.07 -11.11 -13.26
CA ASP A 12 -23.65 -9.72 -13.19
C ASP A 12 -22.43 -9.48 -14.07
N LEU A 13 -22.64 -9.02 -15.31
CA LEU A 13 -21.55 -8.69 -16.24
C LEU A 13 -20.56 -7.67 -15.67
N GLY A 14 -21.00 -6.77 -14.78
CA GLY A 14 -20.10 -5.83 -14.11
C GLY A 14 -19.15 -6.55 -13.16
N LEU A 15 -19.66 -7.53 -12.41
CA LEU A 15 -18.83 -8.39 -11.56
C LEU A 15 -17.82 -9.19 -12.38
N LEU A 16 -18.25 -9.76 -13.51
CA LEU A 16 -17.35 -10.50 -14.41
C LEU A 16 -16.23 -9.60 -14.93
N LEU A 17 -16.54 -8.37 -15.33
CA LEU A 17 -15.55 -7.38 -15.75
C LEU A 17 -14.53 -7.12 -14.63
N LEU A 18 -14.99 -6.93 -13.39
CA LEU A 18 -14.10 -6.69 -12.25
C LEU A 18 -13.22 -7.90 -11.91
N ILE A 19 -13.72 -9.12 -12.10
CA ILE A 19 -12.93 -10.35 -11.93
C ILE A 19 -11.83 -10.43 -12.99
N VAL A 20 -12.14 -10.07 -14.24
CA VAL A 20 -11.20 -10.13 -15.37
C VAL A 20 -10.23 -8.92 -15.39
N LEU A 21 -10.60 -7.80 -14.78
CA LEU A 21 -9.81 -6.55 -14.80
C LEU A 21 -8.33 -6.72 -14.42
N PRO A 22 -7.95 -7.33 -13.28
CA PRO A 22 -6.53 -7.49 -12.96
C PRO A 22 -5.82 -8.48 -13.88
N LEU A 23 -6.52 -9.44 -14.50
CA LEU A 23 -5.93 -10.32 -15.51
C LEU A 23 -5.57 -9.52 -16.78
N ILE A 24 -6.41 -8.55 -17.16
CA ILE A 24 -6.09 -7.60 -18.23
C ILE A 24 -4.86 -6.78 -17.85
N LEU A 25 -4.79 -6.24 -16.63
CA LEU A 25 -3.62 -5.49 -16.17
C LEU A 25 -2.35 -6.35 -16.18
N LEU A 26 -2.44 -7.61 -15.75
CA LEU A 26 -1.35 -8.59 -15.79
C LEU A 26 -0.89 -8.94 -17.21
N SER A 27 -1.81 -8.97 -18.18
CA SER A 27 -1.46 -9.18 -19.58
C SER A 27 -0.67 -8.00 -20.17
N ILE A 28 -0.79 -6.80 -19.59
CA ILE A 28 -0.03 -5.62 -19.98
C ILE A 28 1.33 -5.61 -19.27
N THR A 29 1.34 -5.79 -17.95
CA THR A 29 2.57 -5.89 -17.16
C THR A 29 2.34 -6.67 -15.87
N ARG A 30 3.34 -7.44 -15.45
CA ARG A 30 3.34 -8.13 -14.17
C ARG A 30 3.95 -7.30 -13.05
N LEU A 31 4.72 -6.26 -13.40
CA LEU A 31 5.52 -5.45 -12.48
C LEU A 31 4.70 -4.81 -11.36
N TRP A 32 3.38 -4.66 -11.56
CA TRP A 32 2.52 -4.04 -10.56
C TRP A 32 2.19 -4.91 -9.34
N LEU A 33 2.49 -6.21 -9.38
CA LEU A 33 2.28 -7.14 -8.26
C LEU A 33 3.56 -7.50 -7.49
N PHE A 34 4.74 -7.13 -7.98
CA PHE A 34 6.00 -7.56 -7.39
C PHE A 34 6.69 -6.42 -6.64
N PRO A 35 7.21 -6.69 -5.42
CA PRO A 35 7.92 -5.70 -4.63
C PRO A 35 9.04 -5.03 -5.41
N ARG A 36 9.03 -3.69 -5.41
CA ARG A 36 10.11 -2.91 -6.02
C ARG A 36 11.41 -3.08 -5.30
N LEU A 37 12.47 -2.81 -6.06
CA LEU A 37 13.70 -2.36 -5.45
C LEU A 37 13.44 -1.06 -4.67
N GLY A 38 13.80 -1.01 -3.38
CA GLY A 38 13.70 0.21 -2.59
C GLY A 38 13.36 -0.03 -1.12
N PRO A 39 12.20 0.42 -0.61
CA PRO A 39 11.97 0.56 0.83
C PRO A 39 12.16 -0.74 1.62
N VAL A 40 13.05 -0.67 2.62
CA VAL A 40 13.43 -1.76 3.52
C VAL A 40 12.20 -2.43 4.17
N ASP A 41 11.18 -1.65 4.48
CA ASP A 41 9.98 -2.12 5.18
C ASP A 41 9.24 -3.21 4.40
N SER A 42 9.04 -3.05 3.09
CA SER A 42 8.36 -4.04 2.26
C SER A 42 9.07 -5.38 2.30
N TRP A 43 10.39 -5.35 2.17
CA TRP A 43 11.23 -6.55 2.24
C TRP A 43 11.28 -7.16 3.64
N THR A 44 11.10 -6.34 4.67
CA THR A 44 10.95 -6.81 6.06
C THR A 44 9.66 -7.62 6.21
N TYR A 45 8.51 -7.11 5.74
CA TYR A 45 7.24 -7.86 5.74
C TYR A 45 7.31 -9.12 4.89
N PHE A 46 7.94 -9.04 3.72
CA PHE A 46 8.20 -10.21 2.88
C PHE A 46 8.95 -11.31 3.67
N GLY A 47 9.97 -10.91 4.45
CA GLY A 47 10.65 -11.80 5.40
C GLY A 47 9.70 -12.49 6.38
N TYR A 48 8.72 -11.77 6.93
CA TYR A 48 7.69 -12.34 7.81
C TYR A 48 6.78 -13.34 7.09
N PHE A 49 6.57 -13.18 5.78
CA PHE A 49 5.76 -14.14 5.03
C PHE A 49 6.48 -15.48 4.84
N ILE A 50 7.77 -15.43 4.46
CA ILE A 50 8.54 -16.65 4.19
C ILE A 50 9.08 -17.32 5.45
N HIS A 51 9.33 -16.56 6.53
CA HIS A 51 9.95 -17.05 7.77
C HIS A 51 9.29 -16.51 9.06
N PRO A 52 7.96 -16.62 9.21
CA PRO A 52 7.19 -16.01 10.31
C PRO A 52 7.66 -16.46 11.68
N ALA A 53 7.81 -17.78 11.89
CA ALA A 53 8.19 -18.33 13.19
C ALA A 53 9.60 -17.91 13.60
N ARG A 54 10.54 -17.81 12.66
CA ARG A 54 11.89 -17.32 12.93
C ARG A 54 11.82 -15.88 13.38
N LEU A 55 11.21 -15.01 12.59
CA LEU A 55 11.25 -13.57 12.82
C LEU A 55 10.46 -13.15 14.08
N LEU A 56 9.25 -13.69 14.28
CA LEU A 56 8.45 -13.42 15.47
C LEU A 56 9.14 -13.87 16.77
N ASN A 57 9.90 -14.97 16.73
CA ASN A 57 10.50 -15.57 17.92
C ASN A 57 11.91 -15.03 18.21
N THR A 58 12.60 -14.54 17.17
CA THR A 58 13.90 -13.91 17.33
C THR A 58 13.85 -12.59 18.10
N GLY A 59 12.68 -11.93 18.13
CA GLY A 59 12.42 -10.78 19.00
C GLY A 59 13.40 -9.63 18.87
N TYR A 60 14.16 -9.50 17.77
CA TYR A 60 15.24 -8.50 17.71
C TYR A 60 14.68 -7.08 17.77
N HIS A 61 15.25 -6.24 18.63
CA HIS A 61 14.65 -4.98 19.07
C HIS A 61 15.29 -3.78 18.35
N TYR A 62 14.49 -2.84 17.80
CA TYR A 62 14.78 -1.42 17.39
C TYR A 62 15.21 -1.05 15.94
N PHE A 63 14.38 -1.27 14.92
CA PHE A 63 14.59 -0.68 13.58
C PHE A 63 15.03 0.81 13.54
N PHE A 64 14.86 1.58 14.64
CA PHE A 64 15.13 3.01 14.75
C PHE A 64 16.22 3.46 15.75
N SER A 65 17.02 2.57 16.36
CA SER A 65 17.96 2.98 17.43
C SER A 65 18.95 4.13 17.10
N PRO A 66 19.48 4.32 15.87
CA PRO A 66 20.36 5.47 15.63
C PRO A 66 19.61 6.81 15.46
N PHE A 67 18.28 6.78 15.27
CA PHE A 67 17.45 8.00 15.11
C PHE A 67 16.65 8.34 16.37
N ILE A 68 16.58 7.42 17.33
CA ILE A 68 15.92 7.62 18.61
C ILE A 68 16.96 8.18 19.58
N ASN A 69 16.64 9.31 20.22
CA ASN A 69 17.44 9.89 21.30
C ASN A 69 17.76 8.78 22.34
N PRO A 70 19.00 8.65 22.84
CA PRO A 70 19.36 7.68 23.88
C PRO A 70 18.40 7.63 25.07
N ASP A 71 17.74 8.75 25.39
CA ASP A 71 16.74 8.81 26.46
C ASP A 71 15.40 8.15 26.10
N THR A 72 14.97 8.19 24.84
CA THR A 72 13.81 7.43 24.38
C THR A 72 14.11 5.94 24.23
N ALA A 73 15.37 5.56 23.99
CA ALA A 73 15.76 4.15 23.96
C ALA A 73 15.51 3.44 25.31
N LYS A 74 15.64 4.18 26.44
CA LYS A 74 15.38 3.68 27.81
C LYS A 74 13.90 3.37 28.08
N LEU A 75 12.95 3.96 27.33
CA LEU A 75 11.52 3.74 27.51
C LEU A 75 11.04 2.38 26.98
N PHE A 76 11.85 1.72 26.17
CA PHE A 76 11.56 0.42 25.62
C PHE A 76 12.39 -0.61 26.38
N SER A 77 11.73 -1.60 26.98
CA SER A 77 12.42 -2.71 27.63
C SER A 77 13.19 -3.53 26.57
N PRO A 78 14.37 -4.09 26.89
CA PRO A 78 15.14 -4.97 26.00
C PRO A 78 14.44 -6.29 25.60
N LYS A 79 13.13 -6.42 25.86
CA LYS A 79 12.25 -7.52 25.44
C LYS A 79 11.04 -7.07 24.62
N GLU A 80 10.99 -5.83 24.12
CA GLU A 80 9.84 -5.32 23.36
C GLU A 80 9.87 -5.67 21.86
N VAL A 81 9.03 -6.62 21.49
CA VAL A 81 8.59 -7.04 20.14
C VAL A 81 8.71 -5.95 19.05
N MET A 82 9.17 -6.31 17.84
CA MET A 82 9.36 -5.35 16.75
C MET A 82 8.02 -4.72 16.32
N TYR A 83 8.08 -3.50 15.80
CA TYR A 83 6.90 -2.83 15.28
C TYR A 83 6.17 -3.64 14.17
N PRO A 84 6.82 -4.39 13.24
CA PRO A 84 6.12 -5.20 12.25
C PRO A 84 5.39 -6.43 12.84
N ASP A 85 5.86 -6.99 13.95
CA ASP A 85 5.25 -8.14 14.63
C ASP A 85 3.84 -7.81 15.14
N SER A 86 3.59 -6.54 15.44
CA SER A 86 2.28 -6.07 15.87
C SER A 86 1.23 -6.09 14.75
N ARG A 87 1.64 -6.33 13.50
CA ARG A 87 0.81 -6.26 12.29
C ARG A 87 0.32 -7.62 11.81
N LEU A 88 -0.05 -8.50 12.75
CA LEU A 88 -0.44 -9.89 12.49
C LEU A 88 -1.53 -10.08 11.42
N PRO A 89 -2.58 -9.24 11.29
CA PRO A 89 -3.57 -9.44 10.23
C PRO A 89 -3.02 -9.26 8.80
N TRP A 90 -1.85 -8.67 8.65
CA TRP A 90 -1.10 -8.63 7.39
C TRP A 90 -0.07 -9.76 7.34
N THR A 91 0.82 -9.81 8.34
CA THR A 91 1.96 -10.74 8.33
C THR A 91 1.54 -12.21 8.37
N MET A 92 0.51 -12.56 9.15
CA MET A 92 0.06 -13.95 9.25
C MET A 92 -0.75 -14.41 8.04
N VAL A 93 -1.49 -13.49 7.40
CA VAL A 93 -2.19 -13.81 6.15
C VAL A 93 -1.17 -14.04 5.03
N GLY A 94 -0.17 -13.15 4.91
CA GLY A 94 0.95 -13.35 3.98
C GLY A 94 1.70 -14.64 4.28
N ALA A 95 2.05 -14.89 5.54
CA ALA A 95 2.71 -16.12 5.95
C ALA A 95 1.92 -17.38 5.57
N LEU A 96 0.63 -17.43 5.88
CA LEU A 96 -0.22 -18.55 5.52
C LEU A 96 -0.18 -18.82 4.01
N ILE A 97 -0.31 -17.78 3.18
CA ILE A 97 -0.31 -17.92 1.73
C ILE A 97 1.06 -18.42 1.22
N TYR A 98 2.17 -17.89 1.72
CA TYR A 98 3.53 -18.32 1.35
C TYR A 98 3.90 -19.73 1.85
N HIS A 99 3.19 -20.28 2.83
CA HIS A 99 3.33 -21.68 3.25
C HIS A 99 2.44 -22.64 2.46
N LEU A 100 1.32 -22.15 1.90
CA LEU A 100 0.40 -22.96 1.11
C LEU A 100 0.81 -23.06 -0.37
N PHE A 101 1.53 -22.06 -0.88
CA PHE A 101 1.86 -21.96 -2.31
C PHE A 101 3.35 -21.73 -2.53
N PRO A 102 3.91 -22.16 -3.68
CA PRO A 102 5.24 -21.73 -4.09
C PRO A 102 5.35 -20.21 -4.13
N PRO A 103 6.51 -19.61 -3.83
CA PRO A 103 6.61 -18.17 -3.57
C PRO A 103 6.07 -17.27 -4.70
N LEU A 104 6.30 -17.65 -5.96
CA LEU A 104 5.77 -16.91 -7.10
C LEU A 104 4.23 -16.89 -7.10
N VAL A 105 3.62 -18.07 -6.92
CA VAL A 105 2.16 -18.22 -6.86
C VAL A 105 1.60 -17.54 -5.61
N ALA A 106 2.29 -17.66 -4.47
CA ALA A 106 1.93 -17.01 -3.22
C ALA A 106 1.84 -15.48 -3.38
N ASN A 107 2.80 -14.87 -4.08
CA ASN A 107 2.79 -13.44 -4.36
C ASN A 107 1.55 -13.03 -5.19
N TYR A 108 1.25 -13.75 -6.27
CA TYR A 108 0.04 -13.53 -7.05
C TYR A 108 -1.22 -13.68 -6.21
N VAL A 109 -1.33 -14.76 -5.43
CA VAL A 109 -2.51 -15.04 -4.60
C VAL A 109 -2.70 -13.95 -3.55
N LEU A 110 -1.64 -13.54 -2.85
CA LEU A 110 -1.70 -12.50 -1.82
C LEU A 110 -2.20 -11.18 -2.40
N HIS A 111 -1.48 -10.61 -3.37
CA HIS A 111 -1.81 -9.29 -3.87
C HIS A 111 -3.12 -9.26 -4.67
N LEU A 112 -3.42 -10.29 -5.47
CA LEU A 112 -4.73 -10.37 -6.15
C LEU A 112 -5.88 -10.52 -5.14
N SER A 113 -5.70 -11.26 -4.04
CA SER A 113 -6.75 -11.39 -3.01
C SER A 113 -7.08 -10.05 -2.38
N PHE A 114 -6.07 -9.26 -2.00
CA PHE A 114 -6.29 -7.92 -1.42
C PHE A 114 -6.81 -6.91 -2.45
N TYR A 115 -6.33 -6.98 -3.71
CA TYR A 115 -6.88 -6.21 -4.82
C TYR A 115 -8.38 -6.49 -5.00
N TYR A 116 -8.77 -7.77 -5.14
CA TYR A 116 -10.16 -8.17 -5.31
C TYR A 116 -11.01 -7.81 -4.09
N ALA A 117 -10.52 -8.06 -2.88
CA ALA A 117 -11.21 -7.69 -1.65
C ALA A 117 -11.54 -6.19 -1.63
N THR A 118 -10.63 -5.33 -2.10
CA THR A 118 -10.87 -3.89 -2.18
C THR A 118 -11.92 -3.55 -3.25
N ILE A 119 -11.70 -3.93 -4.51
CA ILE A 119 -12.54 -3.47 -5.62
C ILE A 119 -13.95 -4.07 -5.58
N LEU A 120 -14.09 -5.33 -5.17
CA LEU A 120 -15.38 -6.01 -5.09
C LEU A 120 -16.21 -5.49 -3.92
N SER A 121 -15.56 -5.11 -2.81
CA SER A 121 -16.23 -4.51 -1.67
C SER A 121 -16.75 -3.11 -1.99
N VAL A 122 -15.95 -2.28 -2.67
CA VAL A 122 -16.39 -0.95 -3.16
C VAL A 122 -17.54 -1.09 -4.15
N TYR A 123 -17.42 -2.01 -5.11
CA TYR A 123 -18.49 -2.33 -6.06
C TYR A 123 -19.78 -2.76 -5.34
N GLY A 124 -19.67 -3.71 -4.41
CA GLY A 124 -20.79 -4.24 -3.64
C GLY A 124 -21.48 -3.14 -2.83
N ALA A 125 -20.70 -2.36 -2.08
CA ALA A 125 -21.22 -1.27 -1.25
C ALA A 125 -22.04 -0.28 -2.09
N LEU A 126 -21.50 0.18 -3.21
CA LEU A 126 -22.18 1.11 -4.12
C LEU A 126 -23.36 0.47 -4.85
N LYS A 127 -23.24 -0.77 -5.31
CA LYS A 127 -24.33 -1.49 -5.98
C LYS A 127 -25.57 -1.59 -5.10
N TYR A 128 -25.39 -1.83 -3.80
CA TYR A 128 -26.50 -1.98 -2.85
C TYR A 128 -27.10 -0.66 -2.35
N THR A 129 -26.41 0.47 -2.53
CA THR A 129 -26.81 1.75 -1.94
C THR A 129 -27.16 2.81 -2.97
N VAL A 130 -26.38 2.88 -4.04
CA VAL A 130 -26.36 4.00 -4.98
C VAL A 130 -26.80 3.56 -6.38
N GLY A 131 -26.30 2.41 -6.84
CA GLY A 131 -26.63 1.90 -8.16
C GLY A 131 -25.52 1.03 -8.75
N LYS A 132 -25.93 0.06 -9.58
CA LYS A 132 -25.03 -0.94 -10.16
C LYS A 132 -24.01 -0.31 -11.12
N ARG A 133 -24.41 0.68 -11.93
CA ARG A 133 -23.54 1.26 -12.96
C ARG A 133 -22.53 2.20 -12.33
N SER A 134 -22.98 2.99 -11.37
CA SER A 134 -22.10 3.82 -10.54
C SER A 134 -21.06 2.98 -9.81
N GLY A 135 -21.50 1.91 -9.13
CA GLY A 135 -20.59 1.00 -8.45
C GLY A 135 -19.54 0.40 -9.38
N LEU A 136 -19.95 -0.01 -10.58
CA LEU A 136 -19.04 -0.58 -11.57
C LEU A 136 -17.99 0.45 -12.03
N ILE A 137 -18.40 1.68 -12.36
CA ILE A 137 -17.48 2.73 -12.79
C ILE A 137 -16.49 3.07 -11.67
N ALA A 138 -16.97 3.27 -10.44
CA ALA A 138 -16.10 3.57 -9.31
C ALA A 138 -15.08 2.45 -9.04
N ALA A 139 -15.51 1.19 -9.10
CA ALA A 139 -14.63 0.04 -8.88
C ALA A 139 -13.61 -0.17 -10.01
N VAL A 140 -13.98 0.07 -11.27
CA VAL A 140 -13.04 0.06 -12.40
C VAL A 140 -12.02 1.17 -12.21
N LEU A 141 -12.46 2.41 -11.95
CA LEU A 141 -11.55 3.54 -11.75
C LEU A 141 -10.63 3.34 -10.54
N LEU A 142 -11.12 2.79 -9.44
CA LEU A 142 -10.28 2.39 -8.31
C LEU A 142 -9.26 1.34 -8.74
N GLY A 143 -9.73 0.27 -9.38
CA GLY A 143 -8.90 -0.86 -9.81
C GLY A 143 -7.84 -0.50 -10.84
N THR A 144 -7.97 0.63 -11.54
CA THR A 144 -6.97 1.14 -12.48
C THR A 144 -6.26 2.40 -11.97
N TYR A 145 -6.54 2.86 -10.74
CA TYR A 145 -5.94 4.07 -10.20
C TYR A 145 -4.46 3.86 -9.89
N GLY A 146 -3.59 4.70 -10.46
CA GLY A 146 -2.14 4.60 -10.30
C GLY A 146 -1.69 4.36 -8.87
N TYR A 147 -2.03 5.25 -7.93
CA TYR A 147 -1.62 5.09 -6.52
C TYR A 147 -2.21 3.85 -5.83
N PHE A 148 -3.37 3.34 -6.27
CA PHE A 148 -3.89 2.07 -5.77
C PHE A 148 -3.06 0.90 -6.29
N ILE A 149 -2.75 0.89 -7.58
CA ILE A 149 -1.88 -0.12 -8.21
C ILE A 149 -0.48 -0.11 -7.58
N VAL A 150 0.04 1.07 -7.26
CA VAL A 150 1.30 1.27 -6.53
C VAL A 150 1.25 0.63 -5.17
N SER A 151 0.15 0.83 -4.45
CA SER A 151 0.00 0.24 -3.12
C SER A 151 0.11 -1.29 -3.23
N GLN A 152 -0.44 -1.91 -4.28
CA GLN A 152 -0.32 -3.36 -4.52
C GLN A 152 1.07 -3.83 -4.97
N ASN A 153 2.00 -2.90 -5.24
CA ASN A 153 3.29 -3.22 -5.83
C ASN A 153 4.35 -3.58 -4.79
N TRP A 154 4.05 -3.54 -3.50
CA TRP A 154 5.03 -3.81 -2.46
C TRP A 154 4.36 -4.47 -1.27
N ASP A 155 5.13 -5.27 -0.52
CA ASP A 155 4.61 -6.06 0.60
C ASP A 155 4.37 -5.21 1.86
N TYR A 156 3.86 -3.99 1.70
CA TYR A 156 3.61 -3.06 2.79
C TYR A 156 2.15 -3.14 3.28
N VAL A 157 1.96 -2.82 4.56
CA VAL A 157 0.68 -3.05 5.26
C VAL A 157 -0.47 -2.16 4.79
N GLU A 158 -0.18 -1.12 4.01
CA GLU A 158 -1.22 -0.22 3.52
C GLU A 158 -2.27 -0.95 2.69
N VAL A 159 -1.86 -1.95 1.89
CA VAL A 159 -2.75 -2.79 1.08
C VAL A 159 -3.80 -3.46 1.95
N ALA A 160 -3.38 -3.95 3.11
CA ALA A 160 -4.27 -4.54 4.09
C ALA A 160 -5.29 -3.53 4.62
N VAL A 161 -4.83 -2.31 4.94
CA VAL A 161 -5.71 -1.22 5.40
C VAL A 161 -6.76 -0.89 4.34
N LEU A 162 -6.39 -0.77 3.07
CA LEU A 162 -7.33 -0.45 1.98
C LEU A 162 -8.41 -1.53 1.81
N ALA A 163 -8.00 -2.80 1.82
CA ALA A 163 -8.90 -3.94 1.67
C ALA A 163 -9.83 -4.08 2.88
N TYR A 164 -9.28 -4.04 4.10
CA TYR A 164 -10.06 -4.17 5.32
C TYR A 164 -10.99 -2.99 5.56
N PHE A 165 -10.60 -1.76 5.19
CA PHE A 165 -11.52 -0.61 5.18
C PHE A 165 -12.71 -0.87 4.25
N SER A 166 -12.42 -1.31 3.03
CA SER A 166 -13.45 -1.54 2.00
C SER A 166 -14.39 -2.68 2.39
N LEU A 167 -13.87 -3.79 2.90
CA LEU A 167 -14.64 -4.90 3.47
C LEU A 167 -15.49 -4.44 4.65
N THR A 168 -14.95 -3.60 5.54
CA THR A 168 -15.71 -3.04 6.65
C THR A 168 -16.92 -2.25 6.14
N VAL A 169 -16.72 -1.32 5.20
CA VAL A 169 -17.84 -0.57 4.59
C VAL A 169 -18.83 -1.51 3.93
N PHE A 170 -18.38 -2.50 3.18
CA PHE A 170 -19.26 -3.47 2.52
C PHE A 170 -20.08 -4.29 3.51
N PHE A 171 -19.49 -4.81 4.58
CA PHE A 171 -20.21 -5.54 5.62
C PHE A 171 -21.19 -4.64 6.39
N LEU A 172 -20.83 -3.38 6.66
CA LEU A 172 -21.76 -2.40 7.19
C LEU A 172 -22.93 -2.15 6.22
N THR A 173 -22.67 -2.07 4.91
CA THR A 173 -23.72 -1.99 3.88
C THR A 173 -24.62 -3.22 3.92
N LEU A 174 -24.04 -4.43 3.94
CA LEU A 174 -24.80 -5.68 4.01
C LEU A 174 -25.67 -5.71 5.27
N ALA A 175 -25.14 -5.32 6.43
CA ALA A 175 -25.90 -5.28 7.66
C ALA A 175 -27.20 -4.49 7.55
N ILE A 176 -27.29 -3.49 6.66
CA ILE A 176 -28.52 -2.71 6.41
C ILE A 176 -29.48 -3.41 5.44
N GLN A 177 -28.94 -4.21 4.52
CA GLN A 177 -29.65 -4.72 3.34
C GLN A 177 -30.17 -6.15 3.49
N VAL A 178 -29.50 -6.98 4.30
CA VAL A 178 -29.77 -8.43 4.35
C VAL A 178 -30.25 -8.89 5.73
N LYS A 179 -30.90 -10.07 5.80
CA LYS A 179 -31.53 -10.59 7.04
C LYS A 179 -30.53 -11.01 8.13
N TRP A 180 -29.38 -11.56 7.74
CA TRP A 180 -28.24 -11.94 8.56
C TRP A 180 -27.35 -10.77 9.02
N TRP A 181 -27.97 -9.64 9.35
CA TRP A 181 -27.28 -8.40 9.70
C TRP A 181 -26.32 -8.53 10.88
N ARG A 182 -26.61 -9.40 11.85
CA ARG A 182 -25.75 -9.66 13.02
C ARG A 182 -24.39 -10.24 12.61
N LEU A 183 -24.39 -11.21 11.69
CA LEU A 183 -23.16 -11.79 11.17
C LEU A 183 -22.41 -10.78 10.30
N ALA A 184 -23.13 -9.98 9.51
CA ALA A 184 -22.51 -8.90 8.75
C ALA A 184 -21.84 -7.86 9.66
N LEU A 185 -22.45 -7.47 10.78
CA LEU A 185 -21.84 -6.57 11.76
C LEU A 185 -20.65 -7.20 12.48
N PHE A 186 -20.74 -8.47 12.84
CA PHE A 186 -19.57 -9.21 13.34
C PHE A 186 -18.43 -9.17 12.32
N GLY A 187 -18.72 -9.44 11.04
CA GLY A 187 -17.75 -9.35 9.95
C GLY A 187 -17.17 -7.94 9.80
N ALA A 188 -17.99 -6.90 9.88
CA ALA A 188 -17.54 -5.51 9.87
C ALA A 188 -16.58 -5.21 11.02
N GLY A 189 -16.91 -5.65 12.24
CA GLY A 189 -16.07 -5.51 13.42
C GLY A 189 -14.73 -6.25 13.30
N TYR A 190 -14.77 -7.47 12.75
CA TYR A 190 -13.59 -8.28 12.50
C TYR A 190 -12.65 -7.59 11.49
N CYS A 191 -13.18 -7.16 10.33
CA CYS A 191 -12.41 -6.44 9.33
C CYS A 191 -11.88 -5.09 9.85
N TYR A 192 -12.68 -4.35 10.62
CA TYR A 192 -12.24 -3.10 11.24
C TYR A 192 -11.08 -3.33 12.22
N GLY A 193 -11.15 -4.38 13.04
CA GLY A 193 -10.04 -4.78 13.90
C GLY A 193 -8.80 -5.20 13.10
N SER A 194 -8.98 -5.99 12.03
CA SER A 194 -7.88 -6.33 11.11
C SER A 194 -7.24 -5.09 10.48
N MET A 195 -8.03 -4.07 10.13
CA MET A 195 -7.53 -2.79 9.60
C MET A 195 -6.65 -2.07 10.62
N ILE A 196 -7.13 -1.87 11.84
CA ILE A 196 -6.38 -1.19 12.91
C ILE A 196 -5.13 -1.98 13.28
N PHE A 197 -5.23 -3.29 13.43
CA PHE A 197 -4.08 -4.11 13.79
C PHE A 197 -3.08 -4.25 12.65
N SER A 198 -3.47 -4.09 11.39
CA SER A 198 -2.52 -3.99 10.28
C SER A 198 -1.75 -2.66 10.31
N ASN A 199 -2.40 -1.57 10.69
CA ASN A 199 -1.73 -0.30 10.97
C ASN A 199 -2.55 0.57 11.93
N THR A 200 -2.05 0.75 13.16
CA THR A 200 -2.79 1.42 14.23
C THR A 200 -3.11 2.88 13.91
N VAL A 201 -2.36 3.53 13.01
CA VAL A 201 -2.69 4.88 12.53
C VAL A 201 -4.08 4.92 11.88
N ALA A 202 -4.54 3.83 11.27
CA ALA A 202 -5.86 3.74 10.62
C ALA A 202 -7.05 3.97 11.60
N VAL A 203 -6.81 4.01 12.92
CA VAL A 203 -7.82 4.38 13.92
C VAL A 203 -8.47 5.74 13.63
N PHE A 204 -7.79 6.67 12.95
CA PHE A 204 -8.37 7.97 12.59
C PHE A 204 -9.57 7.85 11.63
N LEU A 205 -9.74 6.71 10.95
CA LEU A 205 -10.88 6.43 10.05
C LEU A 205 -12.16 6.02 10.80
N THR A 206 -12.07 5.77 12.10
CA THR A 206 -13.19 5.32 12.95
C THR A 206 -14.41 6.25 12.91
N PRO A 207 -14.27 7.58 13.01
CA PRO A 207 -15.42 8.49 12.97
C PRO A 207 -16.21 8.38 11.65
N ALA A 208 -15.51 8.17 10.53
CA ALA A 208 -16.13 8.02 9.22
C ALA A 208 -16.96 6.72 9.14
N LEU A 209 -16.39 5.58 9.51
CA LEU A 209 -17.08 4.27 9.48
C LEU A 209 -18.28 4.23 10.43
N THR A 210 -18.12 4.81 11.62
CA THR A 210 -19.17 4.91 12.64
C THR A 210 -20.33 5.76 12.12
N THR A 211 -20.02 6.94 11.59
CA THR A 211 -21.03 7.85 11.02
C THR A 211 -21.73 7.25 9.80
N TYR A 212 -20.98 6.57 8.92
CA TYR A 212 -21.54 5.85 7.78
C TYR A 212 -22.65 4.88 8.20
N TYR A 213 -22.36 4.02 9.19
CA TYR A 213 -23.35 3.05 9.68
C TYR A 213 -24.53 3.73 10.36
N PHE A 214 -24.29 4.70 11.25
CA PHE A 214 -25.38 5.40 11.95
C PHE A 214 -26.32 6.11 10.98
N LEU A 215 -25.80 6.88 10.03
CA LEU A 215 -26.62 7.58 9.03
C LEU A 215 -27.40 6.60 8.16
N SER A 216 -26.75 5.52 7.73
CA SER A 216 -27.39 4.53 6.87
C SER A 216 -28.46 3.73 7.62
N ASN A 217 -28.16 3.20 8.81
CA ASN A 217 -29.13 2.47 9.63
C ASN A 217 -30.31 3.34 10.05
N TYR A 218 -30.07 4.61 10.39
CA TYR A 218 -31.12 5.57 10.71
C TYR A 218 -32.04 5.83 9.51
N ARG A 219 -31.47 6.05 8.32
CA ARG A 219 -32.22 6.29 7.07
C ARG A 219 -33.19 5.17 6.72
N TYR A 220 -32.85 3.93 7.04
CA TYR A 220 -33.68 2.76 6.76
C TYR A 220 -34.42 2.20 7.99
N ARG A 221 -34.18 2.74 9.19
CA ARG A 221 -34.73 2.30 10.50
C ARG A 221 -34.71 0.78 10.70
N LYS A 222 -33.60 0.13 10.37
CA LYS A 222 -33.54 -1.33 10.25
C LYS A 222 -33.27 -2.04 11.58
N HIS A 223 -32.25 -1.61 12.31
CA HIS A 223 -31.70 -2.39 13.42
C HIS A 223 -31.46 -1.57 14.69
N PRO A 224 -31.64 -2.16 15.89
CA PRO A 224 -31.35 -1.50 17.16
C PRO A 224 -29.86 -1.18 17.29
N LEU A 225 -29.55 0.07 17.66
CA LEU A 225 -28.18 0.58 17.66
C LEU A 225 -27.29 -0.12 18.68
N LEU A 226 -27.77 -0.34 19.91
CA LEU A 226 -26.97 -0.97 20.96
C LEU A 226 -26.58 -2.42 20.59
N ALA A 227 -27.51 -3.18 20.03
CA ALA A 227 -27.21 -4.52 19.53
C ALA A 227 -26.23 -4.46 18.35
N SER A 228 -26.37 -3.47 17.47
CA SER A 228 -25.45 -3.30 16.35
C SER A 228 -24.02 -3.05 16.81
N ILE A 229 -23.84 -2.15 17.78
CA ILE A 229 -22.55 -1.89 18.43
C ILE A 229 -22.02 -3.18 19.07
N GLY A 230 -22.87 -3.91 19.80
CA GLY A 230 -22.50 -5.19 20.42
C GLY A 230 -21.92 -6.20 19.44
N TYR A 231 -22.59 -6.47 18.30
CA TYR A 231 -22.07 -7.42 17.30
C TYR A 231 -20.78 -6.94 16.62
N SER A 232 -20.64 -5.64 16.33
CA SER A 232 -19.39 -5.09 15.79
C SER A 232 -18.25 -5.20 16.81
N VAL A 233 -18.49 -4.92 18.08
CA VAL A 233 -17.49 -5.08 19.14
C VAL A 233 -17.10 -6.55 19.31
N LEU A 234 -18.06 -7.49 19.23
CA LEU A 234 -17.77 -8.92 19.24
C LEU A 234 -16.86 -9.35 18.07
N GLY A 235 -17.04 -8.76 16.88
CA GLY A 235 -16.14 -8.96 15.75
C GLY A 235 -14.70 -8.51 16.03
N LEU A 236 -14.55 -7.29 16.58
CA LEU A 236 -13.27 -6.73 16.98
C LEU A 236 -12.58 -7.58 18.07
N VAL A 237 -13.33 -8.01 19.08
CA VAL A 237 -12.83 -8.92 20.12
C VAL A 237 -12.43 -10.26 19.49
N GLY A 238 -13.22 -10.80 18.57
CA GLY A 238 -12.93 -12.05 17.86
C GLY A 238 -11.59 -12.02 17.13
N VAL A 239 -11.32 -10.97 16.34
CA VAL A 239 -10.02 -10.83 15.65
C VAL A 239 -8.86 -10.60 16.62
N THR A 240 -9.10 -9.87 17.72
CA THR A 240 -8.09 -9.66 18.77
C THR A 240 -7.70 -10.98 19.44
N LEU A 241 -8.69 -11.81 19.81
CA LEU A 241 -8.45 -13.11 20.43
C LEU A 241 -7.81 -14.08 19.44
N PHE A 242 -8.22 -14.08 18.18
CA PHE A 242 -7.65 -14.94 17.15
C PHE A 242 -6.16 -14.68 16.95
N PHE A 243 -5.77 -13.44 16.64
CA PHE A 243 -4.34 -13.11 16.46
C PHE A 243 -3.58 -13.07 17.79
N GLY A 244 -4.23 -12.75 18.90
CA GLY A 244 -3.66 -12.86 20.23
C GLY A 244 -3.29 -14.30 20.59
N ALA A 245 -4.14 -15.28 20.26
CA ALA A 245 -3.84 -16.69 20.47
C ALA A 245 -2.63 -17.15 19.64
N ILE A 246 -2.59 -16.78 18.35
CA ILE A 246 -1.44 -17.05 17.48
C ILE A 246 -0.16 -16.44 18.07
N SER A 247 -0.22 -15.16 18.45
CA SER A 247 0.90 -14.46 19.08
C SER A 247 1.32 -15.12 20.39
N LYS A 248 0.38 -15.55 21.22
CA LYS A 248 0.66 -16.21 22.50
C LYS A 248 1.40 -17.52 22.30
N VAL A 249 1.05 -18.28 21.27
CA VAL A 249 1.73 -19.54 20.93
C VAL A 249 3.14 -19.29 20.41
N ILE A 250 3.34 -18.29 19.54
CA ILE A 250 4.63 -18.04 18.89
C ILE A 250 5.61 -17.27 19.78
N THR A 251 5.13 -16.22 20.45
CA THR A 251 5.96 -15.23 21.16
C THR A 251 5.74 -15.22 22.68
N GLY A 252 4.72 -15.93 23.18
CA GLY A 252 4.32 -15.86 24.58
C GLY A 252 3.50 -14.61 24.95
N ASN A 253 3.26 -13.68 24.01
CA ASN A 253 2.51 -12.44 24.25
C ASN A 253 1.10 -12.49 23.63
N LEU A 254 0.06 -12.30 24.45
CA LEU A 254 -1.34 -12.22 23.98
C LEU A 254 -1.66 -10.87 23.31
N PHE A 255 -1.08 -9.78 23.82
CA PHE A 255 -1.35 -8.41 23.36
C PHE A 255 -0.37 -8.00 22.27
N PHE A 256 -0.42 -8.70 21.14
CA PHE A 256 0.50 -8.51 20.01
C PHE A 256 0.54 -7.07 19.47
N PHE A 257 -0.55 -6.31 19.60
CA PHE A 257 -0.67 -4.95 19.08
C PHE A 257 -0.06 -3.87 20.00
N MET A 258 0.29 -4.21 21.24
CA MET A 258 0.78 -3.24 22.22
C MET A 258 2.07 -2.49 21.81
N PRO A 259 3.05 -3.12 21.12
CA PRO A 259 4.23 -2.42 20.60
C PRO A 259 3.87 -1.27 19.65
N ALA A 260 2.91 -1.44 18.74
CA ALA A 260 2.47 -0.35 17.86
C ALA A 260 1.79 0.78 18.64
N VAL A 261 1.01 0.45 19.67
CA VAL A 261 0.38 1.45 20.55
C VAL A 261 1.45 2.27 21.27
N ARG A 262 2.46 1.61 21.86
CA ARG A 262 3.59 2.28 22.53
C ARG A 262 4.40 3.13 21.56
N PHE A 263 4.65 2.62 20.36
CA PHE A 263 5.34 3.37 19.31
C PHE A 263 4.60 4.67 18.98
N ILE A 264 3.28 4.62 18.76
CA ILE A 264 2.49 5.82 18.51
C ILE A 264 2.59 6.81 19.69
N PHE A 265 2.42 6.34 20.92
CA PHE A 265 2.52 7.23 22.08
C PHE A 265 3.92 7.85 22.24
N ALA A 266 4.98 7.09 21.95
CA ALA A 266 6.35 7.61 21.94
C ALA A 266 6.53 8.67 20.84
N SER A 267 6.08 8.38 19.61
CA SER A 267 6.20 9.30 18.47
C SER A 267 5.37 10.57 18.62
N THR A 268 4.27 10.55 19.37
CA THR A 268 3.48 11.77 19.64
C THR A 268 4.16 12.75 20.59
N LYS A 269 5.10 12.30 21.43
CA LYS A 269 5.77 13.17 22.43
C LYS A 269 6.87 14.02 21.81
N ASP A 270 7.70 13.42 20.98
CA ASP A 270 8.89 14.08 20.45
C ASP A 270 8.61 14.81 19.11
N GLY A 271 7.43 14.57 18.52
CA GLY A 271 7.19 14.83 17.10
C GLY A 271 8.15 13.97 16.27
N TYR A 272 7.85 13.72 15.00
CA TYR A 272 8.77 12.94 14.16
C TYR A 272 10.06 13.69 13.78
N GLY A 273 10.41 14.79 14.46
CA GLY A 273 11.48 15.69 14.05
C GLY A 273 11.26 16.32 12.67
N TYR A 274 10.13 16.02 12.00
CA TYR A 274 9.71 16.73 10.80
C TYR A 274 9.45 18.16 11.24
N SER A 275 10.32 19.07 10.79
CA SER A 275 10.19 20.49 11.06
C SER A 275 8.73 20.90 10.78
N PRO A 276 8.11 21.68 11.69
CA PRO A 276 6.76 22.18 11.47
C PRO A 276 6.74 22.83 10.09
N PRO A 277 5.66 22.59 9.31
CA PRO A 277 5.69 22.80 7.88
C PRO A 277 6.18 24.21 7.59
N GLY A 278 7.18 24.32 6.72
CA GLY A 278 7.28 25.43 5.78
C GLY A 278 6.04 25.41 4.88
N TRP A 279 4.90 25.68 5.52
CA TRP A 279 3.55 26.02 5.10
C TRP A 279 3.10 25.39 3.77
N VAL A 280 2.20 24.42 3.93
CA VAL A 280 1.41 23.73 2.91
C VAL A 280 2.20 22.63 2.22
N VAL A 281 1.71 21.41 2.38
CA VAL A 281 1.87 20.28 1.44
C VAL A 281 1.76 20.88 0.04
N SER A 282 2.89 21.27 -0.56
CA SER A 282 2.87 21.86 -1.88
C SER A 282 2.23 20.80 -2.75
N LEU A 283 1.03 21.07 -3.27
CA LEU A 283 0.30 20.09 -4.09
C LEU A 283 1.13 19.66 -5.31
N ASN A 284 2.13 20.47 -5.67
CA ASN A 284 3.12 20.15 -6.70
C ASN A 284 4.08 19.03 -6.27
N GLU A 285 4.48 18.99 -5.00
CA GLU A 285 5.35 17.95 -4.43
C GLU A 285 4.55 16.69 -4.04
N HIS A 286 3.29 16.85 -3.67
CA HIS A 286 2.44 15.78 -3.12
C HIS A 286 1.29 15.47 -4.07
N GLN A 287 1.64 15.07 -5.28
CA GLN A 287 0.70 14.94 -6.40
C GLN A 287 -0.42 13.91 -6.13
N TRP A 288 -0.23 12.99 -5.17
CA TRP A 288 -1.26 12.06 -4.71
C TRP A 288 -2.45 12.74 -4.02
N MET A 289 -2.30 13.98 -3.58
CA MET A 289 -3.35 14.72 -2.87
C MET A 289 -4.34 15.43 -3.78
N TRP A 290 -4.05 15.59 -5.08
CA TRP A 290 -4.92 16.33 -6.00
C TRP A 290 -6.31 15.72 -6.16
N LEU A 291 -6.39 14.40 -6.37
CA LEU A 291 -7.68 13.75 -6.54
C LEU A 291 -8.47 13.71 -5.22
N PRO A 292 -7.89 13.36 -4.06
CA PRO A 292 -8.56 13.51 -2.76
C PRO A 292 -9.07 14.93 -2.51
N PHE A 293 -8.29 15.96 -2.86
CA PHE A 293 -8.70 17.36 -2.73
C PHE A 293 -9.91 17.68 -3.61
N LEU A 294 -9.86 17.32 -4.89
CA LEU A 294 -10.96 17.55 -5.83
C LEU A 294 -12.26 16.86 -5.37
N ILE A 295 -12.16 15.59 -4.95
CA ILE A 295 -13.31 14.84 -4.44
C ILE A 295 -13.82 15.41 -3.12
N SER A 296 -12.97 16.06 -2.32
CA SER A 296 -13.40 16.75 -1.09
C SER A 296 -14.24 17.97 -1.43
N CYS A 297 -13.79 18.79 -2.39
CA CYS A 297 -14.55 19.93 -2.88
C CYS A 297 -15.91 19.51 -3.45
N THR A 298 -15.95 18.50 -4.31
CA THR A 298 -17.22 18.02 -4.87
C THR A 298 -18.12 17.35 -3.84
N SER A 299 -17.56 16.66 -2.85
CA SER A 299 -18.31 16.10 -1.72
C SER A 299 -18.98 17.20 -0.90
N PHE A 300 -18.25 18.27 -0.58
CA PHE A 300 -18.80 19.43 0.13
C PHE A 300 -19.94 20.09 -0.66
N ILE A 301 -19.72 20.32 -1.96
CA ILE A 301 -20.76 20.86 -2.85
C ILE A 301 -21.99 19.95 -2.87
N CYS A 302 -21.82 18.63 -2.97
CA CYS A 302 -22.95 17.69 -2.98
C CYS A 302 -23.74 17.70 -1.67
N ILE A 303 -23.06 17.84 -0.52
CA ILE A 303 -23.70 17.93 0.79
C ILE A 303 -24.51 19.23 0.90
N VAL A 304 -23.88 20.39 0.64
CA VAL A 304 -24.55 21.70 0.68
C VAL A 304 -25.75 21.71 -0.26
N TRP A 305 -25.56 21.20 -1.47
CA TRP A 305 -26.62 21.10 -2.48
C TRP A 305 -27.79 20.22 -2.02
N SER A 306 -27.50 19.04 -1.46
CA SER A 306 -28.52 18.15 -0.90
C SER A 306 -29.30 18.85 0.23
N SER A 307 -28.59 19.54 1.13
CA SER A 307 -29.22 20.27 2.24
C SER A 307 -30.22 21.32 1.74
N ILE A 308 -29.83 22.14 0.76
CA ILE A 308 -30.72 23.15 0.15
C ILE A 308 -31.94 22.48 -0.50
N GLN A 309 -31.75 21.42 -1.29
CA GLN A 309 -32.87 20.75 -1.95
C GLN A 309 -33.84 20.10 -0.97
N SER A 310 -33.33 19.63 0.16
CA SER A 310 -34.13 18.90 1.14
C SER A 310 -34.97 19.80 2.04
N GLN A 311 -34.53 21.03 2.29
CA GLN A 311 -35.34 22.06 2.96
C GLN A 311 -36.63 22.34 2.19
N HIS A 312 -36.57 22.32 0.86
CA HIS A 312 -37.76 22.51 0.01
C HIS A 312 -38.73 21.31 0.01
N LYS A 313 -38.29 20.11 0.41
CA LYS A 313 -39.09 18.88 0.32
C LYS A 313 -39.43 18.25 1.67
N GLY A 314 -38.93 18.78 2.78
CA GLY A 314 -39.16 18.24 4.12
C GLY A 314 -38.51 16.88 4.40
N THR A 315 -37.55 16.42 3.57
CA THR A 315 -36.95 15.07 3.66
C THR A 315 -35.41 15.11 3.71
N LEU A 316 -34.84 15.83 4.68
CA LEU A 316 -33.38 16.05 4.86
C LEU A 316 -32.55 14.75 4.84
N VAL A 317 -33.04 13.71 5.51
CA VAL A 317 -32.26 12.47 5.77
C VAL A 317 -32.20 11.56 4.54
N HIS A 318 -33.21 11.58 3.67
CA HIS A 318 -33.26 10.70 2.50
C HIS A 318 -32.46 11.23 1.30
N SER A 319 -32.01 12.48 1.32
CA SER A 319 -31.23 13.06 0.21
C SER A 319 -29.73 13.16 0.50
N LEU A 320 -29.31 13.01 1.76
CA LEU A 320 -27.90 13.20 2.15
C LEU A 320 -26.97 12.22 1.41
N PRO A 321 -25.89 12.70 0.78
CA PRO A 321 -24.89 11.87 0.12
C PRO A 321 -23.94 11.26 1.18
N ILE A 322 -24.29 10.06 1.65
CA ILE A 322 -23.67 9.41 2.82
C ILE A 322 -22.19 9.11 2.55
N PHE A 323 -21.81 8.68 1.35
CA PHE A 323 -20.40 8.41 1.05
C PHE A 323 -19.57 9.68 0.94
N SER A 324 -20.16 10.77 0.44
CA SER A 324 -19.52 12.09 0.43
C SER A 324 -19.25 12.59 1.86
N VAL A 325 -20.21 12.40 2.78
CA VAL A 325 -20.00 12.70 4.21
C VAL A 325 -18.91 11.82 4.81
N THR A 326 -18.97 10.52 4.53
CA THR A 326 -17.99 9.54 5.03
C THR A 326 -16.57 9.90 4.57
N PHE A 327 -16.41 10.28 3.31
CA PHE A 327 -15.11 10.68 2.77
C PHE A 327 -14.56 11.95 3.44
N LEU A 328 -15.37 12.99 3.62
CA LEU A 328 -14.93 14.18 4.35
C LEU A 328 -14.53 13.88 5.79
N LEU A 329 -15.21 12.93 6.45
CA LEU A 329 -14.84 12.47 7.79
C LEU A 329 -13.56 11.64 7.83
N CYS A 330 -13.07 11.11 6.70
CA CYS A 330 -11.71 10.56 6.62
C CYS A 330 -10.67 11.68 6.42
N VAL A 331 -11.01 12.69 5.62
CA VAL A 331 -10.10 13.80 5.27
C VAL A 331 -9.85 14.72 6.48
N LEU A 332 -10.89 15.09 7.22
CA LEU A 332 -10.78 16.06 8.32
C LEU A 332 -9.82 15.62 9.44
N PRO A 333 -9.89 14.39 9.99
CA PRO A 333 -8.90 13.90 10.93
C PRO A 333 -7.49 13.83 10.34
N SER A 334 -7.36 13.50 9.05
CA SER A 334 -6.06 13.45 8.37
C SER A 334 -5.41 14.84 8.31
N ILE A 335 -6.19 15.88 7.96
CA ILE A 335 -5.74 17.28 7.99
C ILE A 335 -5.36 17.67 9.42
N PHE A 336 -6.17 17.33 10.41
CA PHE A 336 -5.87 17.64 11.81
C PHE A 336 -4.54 17.00 12.26
N LEU A 337 -4.31 15.72 11.93
CA LEU A 337 -3.07 15.02 12.26
C LEU A 337 -1.86 15.60 11.50
N GLU A 338 -2.03 15.99 10.24
CA GLU A 338 -1.00 16.69 9.46
C GLU A 338 -0.63 18.03 10.13
N LEU A 339 -1.61 18.83 10.55
CA LEU A 339 -1.39 20.09 11.27
C LEU A 339 -0.73 19.90 12.64
N LYS A 340 -0.87 18.71 13.24
CA LYS A 340 -0.17 18.29 14.47
C LYS A 340 1.21 17.68 14.22
N GLY A 341 1.72 17.76 12.98
CA GLY A 341 3.06 17.29 12.63
C GLY A 341 3.21 15.77 12.48
N GLN A 342 2.11 15.02 12.40
CA GLN A 342 2.15 13.56 12.27
C GLN A 342 2.38 13.08 10.83
N GLY A 343 2.34 13.98 9.85
CA GLY A 343 2.69 13.67 8.46
C GLY A 343 1.74 12.69 7.75
N VAL A 344 0.48 12.59 8.16
CA VAL A 344 -0.49 11.63 7.59
C VAL A 344 -0.77 11.88 6.10
N LEU A 345 -0.75 13.13 5.64
CA LEU A 345 -1.01 13.46 4.24
C LEU A 345 0.26 13.57 3.40
N ARG A 346 1.40 13.90 4.02
CA ARG A 346 2.71 13.95 3.34
C ARG A 346 3.34 12.59 3.12
N ILE A 347 2.97 11.59 3.93
CA ILE A 347 3.47 10.24 3.77
C ILE A 347 2.52 9.52 2.82
N VAL A 348 3.01 9.19 1.61
CA VAL A 348 2.19 8.65 0.51
C VAL A 348 1.33 7.46 0.94
N TYR A 349 1.87 6.56 1.77
CA TYR A 349 1.17 5.35 2.19
C TYR A 349 0.14 5.57 3.31
N TYR A 350 0.15 6.72 3.98
CA TYR A 350 -0.93 7.11 4.89
C TYR A 350 -2.01 7.88 4.13
N ALA A 351 -1.62 8.73 3.18
CA ALA A 351 -2.55 9.38 2.29
C ALA A 351 -3.35 8.38 1.44
N SER A 352 -2.76 7.22 1.10
CA SER A 352 -3.42 6.14 0.37
C SER A 352 -4.68 5.61 1.08
N TYR A 353 -4.81 5.78 2.40
CA TYR A 353 -6.02 5.37 3.14
C TYR A 353 -7.28 6.11 2.70
N LEU A 354 -7.12 7.28 2.06
CA LEU A 354 -8.22 8.04 1.47
C LEU A 354 -8.72 7.46 0.14
N ILE A 355 -7.99 6.51 -0.47
CA ILE A 355 -8.30 5.98 -1.80
C ILE A 355 -9.68 5.29 -1.84
N PRO A 356 -9.98 4.24 -1.05
CA PRO A 356 -11.30 3.63 -1.10
C PRO A 356 -12.47 4.57 -0.80
N PRO A 357 -12.47 5.39 0.28
CA PRO A 357 -13.58 6.30 0.55
C PRO A 357 -13.74 7.40 -0.52
N MET A 358 -12.65 7.82 -1.15
CA MET A 358 -12.69 8.74 -2.29
C MET A 358 -13.47 8.12 -3.47
N PHE A 359 -13.24 6.85 -3.82
CA PHE A 359 -13.98 6.20 -4.91
C PHE A 359 -15.43 5.86 -4.54
N LEU A 360 -15.72 5.60 -3.25
CA LEU A 360 -17.09 5.50 -2.76
C LEU A 360 -17.84 6.83 -2.94
N ALA A 361 -17.23 7.95 -2.55
CA ALA A 361 -17.80 9.29 -2.75
C ALA A 361 -17.96 9.61 -4.25
N LEU A 362 -16.94 9.34 -5.07
CA LEU A 362 -17.02 9.53 -6.52
C LEU A 362 -18.19 8.75 -7.13
N GLY A 363 -18.33 7.48 -6.78
CA GLY A 363 -19.45 6.64 -7.23
C GLY A 363 -20.81 7.27 -6.91
N GLU A 364 -21.01 7.68 -5.66
CA GLU A 364 -22.23 8.38 -5.24
C GLU A 364 -22.50 9.65 -6.05
N GLN A 365 -21.48 10.49 -6.25
CA GLN A 365 -21.60 11.76 -6.97
C GLN A 365 -22.02 11.56 -8.44
N VAL A 366 -21.51 10.52 -9.11
CA VAL A 366 -21.80 10.25 -10.52
C VAL A 366 -23.10 9.47 -10.76
N SER A 367 -23.68 8.89 -9.70
CA SER A 367 -24.80 7.95 -9.78
C SER A 367 -26.05 8.48 -10.47
N LEU A 368 -26.45 9.70 -10.12
CA LEU A 368 -27.67 10.32 -10.64
C LEU A 368 -27.61 10.53 -12.15
N VAL A 369 -26.42 10.65 -12.72
CA VAL A 369 -26.21 10.74 -14.17
C VAL A 369 -26.24 9.34 -14.78
N LEU A 370 -25.40 8.44 -14.27
CA LEU A 370 -25.19 7.11 -14.86
C LEU A 370 -26.44 6.21 -14.85
N GLU A 371 -27.23 6.28 -13.77
CA GLU A 371 -28.45 5.47 -13.65
C GLU A 371 -29.58 5.99 -14.56
N ARG A 372 -29.49 7.25 -15.03
CA ARG A 372 -30.46 7.84 -15.98
C ARG A 372 -30.10 7.61 -17.44
N LEU A 373 -28.86 7.24 -17.74
CA LEU A 373 -28.45 6.96 -19.12
C LEU A 373 -29.16 5.71 -19.65
N ASN A 374 -29.37 5.62 -20.96
CA ASN A 374 -29.73 4.35 -21.58
C ASN A 374 -28.59 3.34 -21.33
N GLN A 375 -28.94 2.07 -21.11
CA GLN A 375 -27.99 0.98 -20.94
C GLN A 375 -26.92 0.92 -22.03
N GLN A 376 -27.26 1.20 -23.29
CA GLN A 376 -26.30 1.24 -24.40
C GLN A 376 -25.25 2.34 -24.19
N ILE A 377 -25.69 3.57 -23.90
CA ILE A 377 -24.80 4.72 -23.68
C ILE A 377 -23.93 4.49 -22.44
N ALA A 378 -24.52 4.00 -21.35
CA ALA A 378 -23.77 3.66 -20.14
C ALA A 378 -22.72 2.57 -20.41
N GLY A 379 -23.09 1.53 -21.18
CA GLY A 379 -22.18 0.47 -21.60
C GLY A 379 -21.01 1.00 -22.43
N SER A 380 -21.29 1.85 -23.43
CA SER A 380 -20.25 2.49 -24.24
C SER A 380 -19.33 3.40 -23.42
N LEU A 381 -19.87 4.14 -22.45
CA LEU A 381 -19.08 4.97 -21.54
C LEU A 381 -18.16 4.12 -20.67
N ILE A 382 -18.67 3.03 -20.08
CA ILE A 382 -17.87 2.10 -19.27
C ILE A 382 -16.76 1.48 -20.12
N ALA A 383 -17.09 0.98 -21.30
CA ALA A 383 -16.10 0.40 -22.22
C ALA A 383 -15.03 1.45 -22.61
N GLY A 384 -15.46 2.68 -22.91
CA GLY A 384 -14.55 3.79 -23.22
C GLY A 384 -13.60 4.10 -22.06
N ILE A 385 -14.10 4.16 -20.82
CA ILE A 385 -13.28 4.35 -19.61
C ILE A 385 -12.27 3.20 -19.49
N VAL A 386 -12.71 1.93 -19.59
CA VAL A 386 -11.82 0.77 -19.48
C VAL A 386 -10.71 0.80 -20.54
N ILE A 387 -11.06 1.04 -21.80
CA ILE A 387 -10.10 1.13 -22.91
C ILE A 387 -9.11 2.26 -22.66
N LEU A 388 -9.61 3.43 -22.24
CA LEU A 388 -8.80 4.59 -21.95
C LEU A 388 -7.80 4.29 -20.81
N GLN A 389 -8.24 3.61 -19.75
CA GLN A 389 -7.37 3.19 -18.64
C GLN A 389 -6.31 2.19 -19.06
N ILE A 390 -6.70 1.16 -19.82
CA ILE A 390 -5.76 0.18 -20.40
C ILE A 390 -4.73 0.88 -21.26
N PHE A 391 -5.15 1.86 -22.08
CA PHE A 391 -4.26 2.62 -22.93
C PHE A 391 -3.28 3.48 -22.12
N THR A 392 -3.73 4.20 -21.09
CA THR A 392 -2.84 4.96 -20.18
C THR A 392 -1.79 4.06 -19.54
N PHE A 393 -2.25 2.93 -19.02
CA PHE A 393 -1.41 1.96 -18.35
C PHE A 393 -0.36 1.37 -19.31
N ARG A 394 -0.74 1.08 -20.56
CA ARG A 394 0.18 0.62 -21.61
C ARG A 394 1.15 1.69 -22.09
N GLN A 395 0.70 2.92 -22.30
CA GLN A 395 1.57 4.03 -22.76
C GLN A 395 2.64 4.37 -21.73
N LEU A 396 2.28 4.29 -20.45
CA LEU A 396 3.23 4.40 -19.37
C LEU A 396 4.30 3.30 -19.45
N LEU A 397 3.88 2.04 -19.69
CA LEU A 397 4.80 0.92 -19.87
C LEU A 397 5.76 1.11 -21.06
N TYR A 398 5.28 1.67 -22.17
CA TYR A 398 6.16 1.96 -23.31
C TYR A 398 7.20 3.03 -23.01
N ARG A 399 6.84 4.08 -22.26
CA ARG A 399 7.80 5.13 -21.83
C ARG A 399 8.87 4.56 -20.90
N MET A 400 8.46 3.67 -20.01
CA MET A 400 9.36 2.94 -19.13
C MET A 400 10.42 2.18 -19.93
N VAL A 401 10.00 1.27 -20.82
CA VAL A 401 10.94 0.45 -21.62
C VAL A 401 11.82 1.32 -22.55
N GLY A 402 11.29 2.43 -23.07
CA GLY A 402 12.01 3.33 -23.98
C GLY A 402 13.10 4.19 -23.33
N GLN A 403 12.99 4.52 -22.03
CA GLN A 403 13.99 5.34 -21.32
C GLN A 403 15.26 4.59 -20.90
N GLY A 404 15.33 3.27 -21.18
CA GLY A 404 16.58 2.50 -21.08
C GLY A 404 17.62 2.87 -22.16
N PHE A 405 17.23 3.62 -23.19
CA PHE A 405 18.15 4.18 -24.18
C PHE A 405 18.45 5.64 -23.86
N SER A 406 19.73 5.97 -23.83
CA SER A 406 20.34 7.25 -23.42
C SER A 406 19.78 8.49 -24.13
N TYR A 407 18.59 8.96 -23.75
CA TYR A 407 18.06 10.23 -24.22
C TYR A 407 18.37 11.34 -23.22
N SER A 408 18.84 12.48 -23.75
CA SER A 408 19.21 13.67 -22.98
C SER A 408 18.03 14.22 -22.18
N ALA A 409 18.30 14.75 -20.98
CA ALA A 409 17.30 15.34 -20.07
C ALA A 409 16.38 16.37 -20.75
N ALA A 410 16.88 17.09 -21.77
CA ALA A 410 16.12 18.05 -22.55
C ALA A 410 14.92 17.43 -23.32
N LEU A 411 15.02 16.17 -23.77
CA LEU A 411 13.92 15.49 -24.44
C LEU A 411 12.87 14.97 -23.45
N VAL A 412 13.26 14.68 -22.21
CA VAL A 412 12.34 14.31 -21.13
C VAL A 412 11.43 15.49 -20.78
N ASP A 413 11.98 16.71 -20.71
CA ASP A 413 11.19 17.92 -20.44
C ASP A 413 10.19 18.25 -21.56
N VAL A 414 10.61 18.15 -22.84
CA VAL A 414 9.71 18.36 -23.99
C VAL A 414 8.61 17.29 -24.02
N GLN A 415 8.94 16.03 -23.70
CA GLN A 415 7.96 14.95 -23.63
C GLN A 415 7.00 15.07 -22.44
N ASN A 416 7.45 15.62 -21.31
CA ASN A 416 6.59 15.93 -20.17
C ASN A 416 5.62 17.07 -20.49
N LEU A 417 6.11 18.11 -21.17
CA LEU A 417 5.30 19.24 -21.64
C LEU A 417 4.21 18.78 -22.63
N MET A 418 4.57 17.93 -23.60
CA MET A 418 3.65 17.40 -24.62
C MET A 418 2.54 16.52 -24.05
N HIS A 419 2.76 15.84 -22.91
CA HIS A 419 1.80 14.86 -22.40
C HIS A 419 0.88 15.41 -21.31
N GLY A 420 1.37 16.38 -20.52
CA GLY A 420 0.49 17.28 -19.79
C GLY A 420 -0.50 17.96 -20.73
N THR A 421 -0.03 18.36 -21.93
CA THR A 421 -0.92 18.90 -22.98
C THR A 421 -1.86 17.85 -23.57
N TYR A 422 -1.46 16.61 -23.87
CA TYR A 422 -2.41 15.59 -24.37
C TYR A 422 -3.50 15.24 -23.35
N ALA A 423 -3.15 15.07 -22.07
CA ALA A 423 -4.13 14.79 -21.03
C ALA A 423 -5.10 15.96 -20.83
N LEU A 424 -4.57 17.19 -20.84
CA LEU A 424 -5.37 18.42 -20.82
C LEU A 424 -6.26 18.53 -22.07
N VAL A 425 -5.76 18.23 -23.26
CA VAL A 425 -6.51 18.25 -24.53
C VAL A 425 -7.64 17.22 -24.50
N ILE A 426 -7.40 16.00 -24.01
CA ILE A 426 -8.44 14.98 -23.84
C ILE A 426 -9.50 15.47 -22.85
N ALA A 427 -9.09 16.01 -21.69
CA ALA A 427 -10.01 16.57 -20.71
C ALA A 427 -10.85 17.72 -21.30
N VAL A 428 -10.22 18.62 -22.05
CA VAL A 428 -10.88 19.72 -22.75
C VAL A 428 -11.85 19.21 -23.82
N ILE A 429 -11.44 18.25 -24.66
CA ILE A 429 -12.33 17.63 -25.67
C ILE A 429 -13.54 17.00 -25.00
N VAL A 430 -13.33 16.28 -23.91
CA VAL A 430 -14.39 15.63 -23.12
C VAL A 430 -15.36 16.67 -22.54
N VAL A 431 -14.85 17.78 -21.98
CA VAL A 431 -15.66 18.91 -21.50
C VAL A 431 -16.42 19.58 -22.65
N LEU A 432 -15.78 19.82 -23.79
CA LEU A 432 -16.38 20.43 -24.97
C LEU A 432 -17.47 19.55 -25.61
N LEU A 433 -17.28 18.23 -25.66
CA LEU A 433 -18.30 17.27 -26.08
C LEU A 433 -19.49 17.28 -25.11
N GLY A 434 -19.21 17.32 -23.80
CA GLY A 434 -20.22 17.52 -22.76
C GLY A 434 -21.03 18.79 -23.02
N LEU A 435 -20.36 19.94 -23.17
CA LEU A 435 -20.97 21.24 -23.48
C LEU A 435 -21.79 21.22 -24.77
N ARG A 436 -21.30 20.59 -25.84
CA ARG A 436 -22.02 20.46 -27.12
C ARG A 436 -23.32 19.68 -26.97
N LEU A 437 -23.34 18.62 -26.15
CA LEU A 437 -24.56 17.87 -25.84
C LEU A 437 -25.58 18.72 -25.06
N ILE A 438 -25.12 19.67 -24.23
CA ILE A 438 -25.99 20.66 -23.58
C ILE A 438 -26.61 21.60 -24.60
N LEU A 439 -25.77 22.18 -25.46
CA LEU A 439 -26.17 23.23 -26.39
C LEU A 439 -27.10 22.71 -27.49
N LYS A 440 -26.93 21.45 -27.94
CA LYS A 440 -27.87 20.79 -28.87
C LYS A 440 -29.16 20.30 -28.21
N GLY A 441 -29.20 20.19 -26.88
CA GLY A 441 -30.37 19.75 -26.12
C GLY A 441 -31.43 20.85 -26.03
N ASN A 442 -32.21 21.04 -27.08
CA ASN A 442 -33.30 22.03 -27.11
C ASN A 442 -34.47 21.54 -26.24
N THR A 443 -34.41 21.65 -24.90
CA THR A 443 -35.49 21.13 -24.03
C THR A 443 -35.30 21.50 -22.56
N THR A 444 -36.35 22.07 -21.93
CA THR A 444 -36.74 22.10 -20.50
C THR A 444 -35.67 22.22 -19.39
N LYS A 445 -35.98 22.96 -18.31
CA LYS A 445 -35.14 23.15 -17.11
C LYS A 445 -34.44 21.87 -16.62
N TYR A 446 -35.12 20.71 -16.73
CA TYR A 446 -34.61 19.38 -16.38
C TYR A 446 -33.38 18.91 -17.17
N LYS A 447 -33.27 19.17 -18.49
CA LYS A 447 -32.10 18.71 -19.27
C LYS A 447 -30.84 19.50 -18.95
N ARG A 448 -30.95 20.80 -18.63
CA ARG A 448 -29.82 21.62 -18.16
C ARG A 448 -29.17 21.06 -16.90
N TRP A 449 -29.95 20.45 -15.99
CA TRP A 449 -29.42 19.82 -14.77
C TRP A 449 -28.63 18.53 -15.03
N VAL A 450 -29.16 17.67 -15.90
CA VAL A 450 -28.46 16.42 -16.28
C VAL A 450 -27.14 16.74 -16.97
N SER A 451 -27.17 17.77 -17.82
CA SER A 451 -26.03 18.32 -18.53
C SER A 451 -24.92 18.88 -17.61
N ALA A 452 -25.26 19.65 -16.57
CA ALA A 452 -24.27 20.17 -15.62
C ALA A 452 -23.61 19.06 -14.80
N LYS A 453 -24.39 18.06 -14.36
CA LYS A 453 -23.82 16.89 -13.66
C LYS A 453 -22.97 16.02 -14.58
N LEU A 454 -23.34 15.91 -15.86
CA LEU A 454 -22.53 15.22 -16.84
C LEU A 454 -21.19 15.93 -17.06
N ILE A 455 -21.17 17.27 -17.17
CA ILE A 455 -19.91 18.02 -17.21
C ILE A 455 -19.08 17.71 -15.97
N LEU A 456 -19.68 17.77 -14.77
CA LEU A 456 -18.94 17.46 -13.54
C LEU A 456 -18.32 16.05 -13.59
N VAL A 457 -19.09 15.04 -14.00
CA VAL A 457 -18.60 13.66 -14.18
C VAL A 457 -17.43 13.62 -15.17
N LEU A 458 -17.60 14.24 -16.33
CA LEU A 458 -16.60 14.27 -17.40
C LEU A 458 -15.33 15.02 -16.98
N THR A 459 -15.47 16.11 -16.23
CA THR A 459 -14.38 16.87 -15.63
C THR A 459 -13.66 16.03 -14.57
N LEU A 460 -14.39 15.37 -13.67
CA LEU A 460 -13.82 14.47 -12.67
C LEU A 460 -13.05 13.31 -13.31
N LEU A 461 -13.59 12.73 -14.40
CA LEU A 461 -12.91 11.69 -15.18
C LEU A 461 -11.66 12.22 -15.90
N GLY A 462 -11.72 13.44 -16.45
CA GLY A 462 -10.58 14.10 -17.08
C GLY A 462 -9.45 14.38 -16.07
N PHE A 463 -9.79 14.92 -14.90
CA PHE A 463 -8.82 15.13 -13.82
C PHE A 463 -8.25 13.81 -13.30
N TYR A 464 -9.10 12.82 -13.05
CA TYR A 464 -8.65 11.48 -12.69
C TYR A 464 -7.62 10.97 -13.71
N TYR A 465 -7.86 11.15 -15.01
CA TYR A 465 -6.94 10.72 -16.06
C TYR A 465 -5.60 11.45 -15.99
N CYS A 466 -5.61 12.78 -15.87
CA CYS A 466 -4.41 13.60 -15.74
C CYS A 466 -3.57 13.16 -14.53
N PHE A 467 -4.21 12.96 -13.37
CA PHE A 467 -3.52 12.60 -12.14
C PHE A 467 -3.08 11.14 -12.11
N ASN A 468 -3.85 10.23 -12.71
CA ASN A 468 -3.46 8.83 -12.82
C ASN A 468 -2.20 8.69 -13.69
N PHE A 469 -2.16 9.38 -14.84
CA PHE A 469 -0.96 9.43 -15.67
C PHE A 469 0.27 9.97 -14.91
N GLN A 470 0.10 11.07 -14.17
CA GLN A 470 1.19 11.66 -13.40
C GLN A 470 1.65 10.79 -12.23
N ALA A 471 0.71 10.19 -11.49
CA ALA A 471 0.99 9.25 -10.39
C ALA A 471 1.88 8.11 -10.86
N LEU A 472 1.46 7.52 -11.98
CA LEU A 472 2.15 6.48 -12.68
C LEU A 472 3.52 6.97 -13.18
N PHE A 473 3.62 8.18 -13.74
CA PHE A 473 4.89 8.74 -14.19
C PHE A 473 5.91 8.90 -13.06
N THR A 474 5.56 9.61 -11.99
CA THR A 474 6.43 9.87 -10.81
C THR A 474 6.98 8.58 -10.22
N LEU A 475 6.15 7.53 -10.24
CA LEU A 475 6.50 6.22 -9.74
C LEU A 475 7.65 5.53 -10.48
N PHE A 476 7.82 5.83 -11.77
CA PHE A 476 8.79 5.18 -12.62
C PHE A 476 9.91 6.14 -13.08
N SER A 477 9.72 7.46 -12.93
CA SER A 477 10.72 8.48 -13.28
C SER A 477 11.63 8.88 -12.12
N SER A 478 11.31 8.53 -10.87
CA SER A 478 12.07 8.95 -9.68
C SER A 478 13.40 8.22 -9.47
N GLY A 479 13.77 7.28 -10.34
CA GLY A 479 15.10 6.69 -10.34
C GLY A 479 16.10 7.52 -11.16
N ASN A 480 17.19 8.02 -10.55
CA ASN A 480 18.43 8.40 -11.29
C ASN A 480 18.72 7.39 -12.43
N GLY A 481 19.27 7.81 -13.56
CA GLY A 481 19.39 6.99 -14.78
C GLY A 481 20.03 5.58 -14.66
N ALA A 482 20.74 5.27 -13.57
CA ALA A 482 21.18 3.91 -13.23
C ALA A 482 20.00 3.00 -12.78
N TRP A 483 19.05 3.54 -12.01
CA TRP A 483 17.85 2.85 -11.55
C TRP A 483 16.92 2.47 -12.69
N ASN A 484 16.78 3.35 -13.69
CA ASN A 484 15.94 3.09 -14.85
C ASN A 484 16.36 1.80 -15.57
N ARG A 485 17.68 1.51 -15.71
CA ARG A 485 18.13 0.22 -16.26
C ARG A 485 17.74 -1.00 -15.40
N LEU A 486 17.59 -0.83 -14.09
CA LEU A 486 17.19 -1.89 -13.15
C LEU A 486 15.67 -2.07 -13.01
N PHE A 487 14.84 -1.09 -13.42
CA PHE A 487 13.38 -1.19 -13.31
C PHE A 487 12.71 -1.80 -14.56
N TYR A 488 13.42 -1.96 -15.68
CA TYR A 488 12.81 -2.27 -16.99
C TYR A 488 13.00 -3.71 -17.51
N SER A 489 13.65 -4.60 -16.77
CA SER A 489 13.65 -6.05 -17.03
C SER A 489 12.77 -6.80 -16.02
N SER A 490 12.70 -8.14 -16.10
CA SER A 490 12.01 -9.04 -15.16
C SER A 490 12.47 -8.92 -13.69
N ILE A 491 13.27 -7.90 -13.36
CA ILE A 491 13.97 -7.66 -12.11
C ILE A 491 13.07 -7.70 -10.88
N PRO A 492 11.85 -7.16 -10.78
CA PRO A 492 11.08 -7.28 -9.53
C PRO A 492 10.72 -8.73 -9.18
N GLU A 493 10.32 -9.51 -10.18
CA GLU A 493 10.07 -10.95 -10.03
C GLU A 493 11.38 -11.69 -9.72
N ASP A 494 12.44 -11.39 -10.48
CA ASP A 494 13.75 -12.00 -10.29
C ASP A 494 14.41 -11.61 -8.96
N SER A 495 14.17 -10.40 -8.45
CA SER A 495 14.68 -9.90 -7.16
C SER A 495 13.98 -10.58 -6.00
N MET A 496 12.67 -10.78 -6.12
CA MET A 496 11.93 -11.57 -5.14
C MET A 496 12.48 -13.00 -5.11
N LEU A 497 12.64 -13.64 -6.27
CA LEU A 497 13.16 -15.00 -6.38
C LEU A 497 14.62 -15.13 -5.91
N ALA A 498 15.50 -14.19 -6.27
CA ALA A 498 16.87 -14.14 -5.76
C ALA A 498 16.91 -13.94 -4.24
N THR A 499 15.98 -13.13 -3.69
CA THR A 499 15.87 -12.93 -2.25
C THR A 499 15.45 -14.21 -1.57
N ILE A 500 14.45 -14.93 -2.12
CA ILE A 500 14.02 -16.24 -1.62
C ILE A 500 15.18 -17.24 -1.66
N GLN A 501 15.93 -17.29 -2.76
CA GLN A 501 17.08 -18.18 -2.88
C GLN A 501 18.11 -17.89 -1.78
N ALA A 502 18.48 -16.63 -1.59
CA ALA A 502 19.40 -16.22 -0.53
C ALA A 502 18.84 -16.55 0.87
N GLN A 503 17.56 -16.30 1.12
CA GLN A 503 16.91 -16.59 2.40
C GLN A 503 16.87 -18.09 2.72
N ASN A 504 16.63 -18.94 1.74
CA ASN A 504 16.66 -20.39 1.91
C ASN A 504 18.05 -20.88 2.29
N ILE A 505 19.10 -20.41 1.59
CA ILE A 505 20.49 -20.76 1.92
C ILE A 505 20.86 -20.28 3.33
N LEU A 506 20.47 -19.06 3.71
CA LEU A 506 20.69 -18.56 5.07
C LEU A 506 19.99 -19.44 6.10
N LYS A 507 18.74 -19.83 5.85
CA LYS A 507 17.97 -20.71 6.75
C LYS A 507 18.61 -22.10 6.90
N GLU A 508 19.20 -22.66 5.84
CA GLU A 508 19.88 -23.95 5.89
C GLU A 508 21.16 -23.90 6.76
N ILE A 509 21.91 -22.80 6.68
CA ILE A 509 23.21 -22.66 7.35
C ILE A 509 23.09 -22.25 8.81
N ASP A 510 22.09 -21.43 9.11
CA ASP A 510 21.70 -21.11 10.48
C ASP A 510 20.18 -20.87 10.56
N PRO A 511 19.42 -21.91 10.95
CA PRO A 511 17.97 -21.80 11.13
C PRO A 511 17.55 -20.73 12.14
N LYS A 512 18.43 -20.35 13.07
CA LYS A 512 18.18 -19.31 14.09
C LYS A 512 18.42 -17.89 13.55
N GLY A 513 18.92 -17.74 12.32
CA GLY A 513 19.14 -16.46 11.66
C GLY A 513 20.14 -15.56 12.38
N GLN A 514 21.23 -16.13 12.92
CA GLN A 514 22.17 -15.38 13.75
C GLN A 514 23.24 -14.61 12.95
N PHE A 515 23.19 -14.56 11.63
CA PHE A 515 24.22 -13.94 10.80
C PHE A 515 24.39 -12.44 10.99
N LEU A 516 25.64 -11.98 11.02
CA LEU A 516 26.01 -10.60 10.72
C LEU A 516 26.08 -10.39 9.20
N PHE A 517 25.74 -9.21 8.70
CA PHE A 517 25.73 -8.86 7.29
C PHE A 517 26.75 -7.76 7.03
N TRP A 518 27.44 -7.86 5.90
CA TRP A 518 28.41 -6.88 5.48
C TRP A 518 28.46 -6.82 3.96
N PHE A 519 28.05 -5.70 3.41
CA PHE A 519 27.91 -5.54 1.97
C PHE A 519 28.14 -4.08 1.56
N ASN A 520 28.22 -3.84 0.26
CA ASN A 520 28.35 -2.50 -0.30
C ASN A 520 27.02 -2.08 -0.94
N ASP A 521 26.38 -1.05 -0.37
CA ASP A 521 25.04 -0.55 -0.79
C ASP A 521 25.16 0.43 -1.98
N GLU A 522 26.00 0.08 -2.97
CA GLU A 522 26.02 0.82 -4.23
C GLU A 522 24.65 0.72 -4.90
N PRO A 523 24.24 1.74 -5.69
CA PRO A 523 22.92 1.76 -6.35
C PRO A 523 22.59 0.49 -7.14
N GLU A 524 23.61 -0.14 -7.72
CA GLU A 524 23.52 -1.37 -8.50
C GLU A 524 23.21 -2.62 -7.65
N PHE A 525 23.29 -2.51 -6.31
CA PHE A 525 23.21 -3.62 -5.37
C PHE A 525 22.18 -3.43 -4.25
N GLN A 526 21.10 -2.67 -4.46
CA GLN A 526 19.96 -2.65 -3.53
C GLN A 526 19.43 -4.05 -3.17
N MET A 527 19.66 -5.01 -4.06
CA MET A 527 19.41 -6.43 -3.82
C MET A 527 20.02 -6.93 -2.49
N TYR A 528 21.21 -6.45 -2.11
CA TYR A 528 21.84 -6.82 -0.84
C TYR A 528 21.04 -6.30 0.36
N SER A 529 20.59 -5.06 0.27
CA SER A 529 19.68 -4.46 1.23
C SER A 529 18.37 -5.25 1.36
N MET A 530 17.88 -5.91 0.30
CA MET A 530 16.65 -6.73 0.34
C MET A 530 16.88 -8.05 1.05
N VAL A 531 17.93 -8.78 0.67
CA VAL A 531 18.33 -10.01 1.37
C VAL A 531 18.54 -9.72 2.86
N PHE A 532 19.19 -8.61 3.18
CA PHE A 532 19.36 -8.16 4.55
C PHE A 532 18.02 -7.86 5.25
N SER A 533 17.14 -7.08 4.62
CA SER A 533 15.86 -6.64 5.18
C SER A 533 14.90 -7.81 5.40
N SER A 534 14.83 -8.77 4.48
CA SER A 534 14.03 -9.99 4.60
C SER A 534 14.54 -10.96 5.66
N SER A 535 15.78 -10.81 6.09
CA SER A 535 16.30 -11.49 7.28
C SER A 535 15.86 -10.80 8.58
N ALA A 536 15.18 -9.64 8.50
CA ALA A 536 14.95 -8.69 9.58
C ALA A 536 16.23 -8.39 10.40
N ALA A 537 17.38 -8.41 9.72
CA ALA A 537 18.69 -8.43 10.35
C ALA A 537 19.21 -7.04 10.70
N THR A 538 18.35 -6.04 10.92
CA THR A 538 18.73 -4.61 11.01
C THR A 538 19.85 -4.29 12.00
N PHE A 539 20.06 -5.15 13.01
CA PHE A 539 21.12 -5.02 14.03
C PHE A 539 22.39 -5.78 13.78
N ARG A 540 22.27 -6.78 12.94
CA ARG A 540 23.36 -7.66 12.59
C ARG A 540 23.97 -7.15 11.30
N LEU A 541 24.24 -5.85 11.25
CA LEU A 541 24.87 -5.20 10.13
C LEU A 541 26.21 -4.70 10.62
N ILE A 542 27.29 -5.17 10.03
CA ILE A 542 28.63 -4.66 10.27
C ILE A 542 28.71 -3.25 9.69
N GLY A 543 28.41 -3.12 8.39
CA GLY A 543 28.33 -1.86 7.66
C GLY A 543 27.78 -2.06 6.25
N ARG A 544 27.39 -0.93 5.63
CA ARG A 544 26.90 -0.85 4.23
C ARG A 544 27.98 -0.44 3.22
N GLU A 545 29.20 -0.24 3.68
CA GLU A 545 30.32 0.24 2.87
C GLU A 545 31.46 -0.78 2.84
N PHE A 546 31.16 -2.05 2.54
CA PHE A 546 32.20 -3.08 2.49
C PHE A 546 33.40 -2.66 1.60
N PRO A 547 34.66 -2.78 2.08
CA PRO A 547 35.12 -3.47 3.30
C PRO A 547 35.34 -2.55 4.51
N SER A 548 34.75 -1.36 4.53
CA SER A 548 34.76 -0.51 5.71
C SER A 548 33.88 -1.11 6.83
N ILE A 549 34.38 -1.03 8.05
CA ILE A 549 33.64 -1.37 9.27
C ILE A 549 32.76 -0.19 9.74
N ASN A 550 32.90 0.98 9.09
CA ASN A 550 32.05 2.13 9.38
C ASN A 550 30.60 1.81 9.03
N PHE A 551 29.69 2.16 9.94
CA PHE A 551 28.27 1.88 9.79
C PHE A 551 27.64 2.76 8.68
N ILE A 552 27.98 4.04 8.65
CA ILE A 552 27.52 5.05 7.69
C ILE A 552 28.71 5.87 7.20
N LYS A 553 28.65 6.30 5.94
CA LYS A 553 29.62 7.22 5.34
C LYS A 553 29.81 8.45 6.22
N GLY A 554 31.04 8.74 6.61
CA GLY A 554 31.38 9.98 7.32
C GLY A 554 31.05 9.99 8.82
N THR A 555 30.48 8.93 9.40
CA THR A 555 30.50 8.76 10.85
C THR A 555 31.83 8.13 11.26
N PRO A 556 32.68 8.81 12.07
CA PRO A 556 33.90 8.20 12.58
C PRO A 556 33.57 6.91 13.32
N ASN A 557 34.44 5.91 13.23
CA ASN A 557 34.33 4.73 14.10
C ASN A 557 34.42 5.19 15.55
N SER A 558 33.30 5.17 16.25
CA SER A 558 33.32 5.35 17.69
C SER A 558 33.90 4.11 18.34
N GLU A 559 34.65 4.28 19.41
CA GLU A 559 35.17 3.18 20.21
C GLU A 559 34.02 2.26 20.67
N VAL A 560 32.87 2.86 21.01
CA VAL A 560 31.61 2.17 21.34
C VAL A 560 31.18 1.20 20.24
N ARG A 561 31.24 1.60 18.97
CA ARG A 561 30.85 0.73 17.86
C ARG A 561 31.82 -0.42 17.66
N THR A 562 33.11 -0.15 17.81
CA THR A 562 34.12 -1.21 17.77
C THR A 562 33.84 -2.24 18.86
N GLN A 563 33.62 -1.79 20.11
CA GLN A 563 33.28 -2.67 21.23
C GLN A 563 31.99 -3.48 21.01
N ASP A 564 30.94 -2.86 20.47
CA ASP A 564 29.70 -3.54 20.08
C ASP A 564 29.95 -4.65 19.05
N LEU A 565 30.74 -4.38 18.00
CA LEU A 565 31.11 -5.40 17.02
C LEU A 565 31.91 -6.55 17.64
N LYS A 566 32.87 -6.25 18.55
CA LYS A 566 33.61 -7.30 19.27
C LYS A 566 32.66 -8.21 20.05
N PHE A 567 31.69 -7.61 20.74
CA PHE A 567 30.65 -8.35 21.47
C PHE A 567 29.75 -9.17 20.54
N GLN A 568 29.40 -8.64 19.38
CA GLN A 568 28.60 -9.35 18.39
C GLN A 568 29.36 -10.55 17.78
N PHE A 569 30.64 -10.40 17.47
CA PHE A 569 31.46 -11.51 16.96
C PHE A 569 31.62 -12.63 17.99
N ASP A 570 31.75 -12.29 19.27
CA ASP A 570 31.82 -13.29 20.35
C ASP A 570 30.50 -14.09 20.49
N LYS A 571 29.35 -13.50 20.11
CA LYS A 571 28.03 -14.15 20.17
C LYS A 571 27.63 -14.86 18.88
N SER A 572 28.01 -14.30 17.74
CA SER A 572 27.73 -14.86 16.42
C SER A 572 28.94 -14.66 15.51
N PRO A 573 29.75 -15.72 15.32
CA PRO A 573 30.96 -15.59 14.53
C PRO A 573 30.67 -15.58 13.03
N LYS A 574 29.45 -15.91 12.58
CA LYS A 574 29.14 -16.03 11.15
C LYS A 574 28.75 -14.68 10.55
N VAL A 575 29.48 -14.27 9.50
CA VAL A 575 29.22 -13.06 8.72
C VAL A 575 28.90 -13.44 7.28
N VAL A 576 27.84 -12.85 6.74
CA VAL A 576 27.37 -12.93 5.36
C VAL A 576 27.91 -11.73 4.60
N LEU A 577 28.76 -12.00 3.62
CA LEU A 577 29.27 -11.04 2.66
C LEU A 577 28.46 -11.15 1.37
N LEU A 578 27.86 -10.05 0.93
CA LEU A 578 27.17 -9.98 -0.37
C LEU A 578 28.01 -9.12 -1.32
N SER A 579 28.47 -9.71 -2.44
CA SER A 579 29.32 -9.02 -3.39
C SER A 579 29.38 -9.71 -4.74
N GLN A 580 29.81 -8.97 -5.77
CA GLN A 580 30.25 -9.54 -7.05
C GLN A 580 31.78 -9.73 -7.13
N LYS A 581 32.54 -9.19 -6.17
CA LYS A 581 34.01 -9.24 -6.19
C LYS A 581 34.50 -10.62 -5.76
N SER A 582 35.59 -11.10 -6.38
CA SER A 582 36.18 -12.41 -6.09
C SER A 582 37.07 -12.40 -4.83
N ASN A 583 37.65 -11.26 -4.47
CA ASN A 583 38.60 -11.12 -3.35
C ASN A 583 37.94 -10.68 -2.02
N VAL A 584 36.65 -10.96 -1.81
CA VAL A 584 35.90 -10.51 -0.63
C VAL A 584 36.46 -11.01 0.70
N VAL A 585 36.92 -12.26 0.77
CA VAL A 585 37.47 -12.82 2.03
C VAL A 585 38.77 -12.12 2.43
N GLN A 586 39.62 -11.80 1.46
CA GLN A 586 40.87 -11.08 1.70
C GLN A 586 40.61 -9.65 2.22
N GLN A 587 39.66 -8.95 1.61
CA GLN A 587 39.25 -7.61 2.05
C GLN A 587 38.62 -7.64 3.45
N ALA A 588 37.75 -8.62 3.73
CA ALA A 588 37.17 -8.81 5.05
C ALA A 588 38.26 -9.09 6.10
N ASN A 589 39.23 -9.96 5.81
CA ASN A 589 40.35 -10.26 6.69
C ASN A 589 41.24 -9.05 6.99
N ALA A 590 41.53 -8.23 5.97
CA ALA A 590 42.31 -7.00 6.14
C ALA A 590 41.59 -6.02 7.08
N ALA A 591 40.29 -5.81 6.85
CA ALA A 591 39.48 -4.92 7.67
C ALA A 591 39.28 -5.46 9.09
N LEU A 592 38.92 -6.74 9.27
CA LEU A 592 38.77 -7.36 10.61
C LEU A 592 40.08 -7.39 11.41
N SER A 593 41.22 -7.52 10.74
CA SER A 593 42.54 -7.48 11.39
C SER A 593 42.79 -6.16 12.12
N SER A 594 42.24 -5.05 11.62
CA SER A 594 42.37 -3.73 12.26
C SER A 594 41.72 -3.65 13.63
N ILE A 595 40.78 -4.55 13.94
CA ILE A 595 40.06 -4.61 15.22
C ILE A 595 40.37 -5.88 16.04
N GLY A 596 41.40 -6.64 15.64
CA GLY A 596 41.89 -7.81 16.37
C GLY A 596 41.21 -9.14 16.03
N PHE A 597 40.52 -9.23 14.88
CA PHE A 597 39.84 -10.44 14.43
C PHE A 597 40.43 -10.95 13.11
N THR A 598 40.21 -12.22 12.82
CA THR A 598 40.46 -12.84 11.52
C THR A 598 39.19 -13.56 11.08
N SER A 599 39.15 -14.02 9.83
CA SER A 599 38.02 -14.76 9.30
C SER A 599 38.45 -15.90 8.38
N ASN A 600 37.70 -17.00 8.49
CA ASN A 600 37.85 -18.18 7.65
C ASN A 600 36.64 -18.31 6.74
N LEU A 601 36.87 -18.68 5.48
CA LEU A 601 35.80 -18.99 4.56
C LEU A 601 35.07 -20.26 5.04
N VAL A 602 33.76 -20.16 5.28
CA VAL A 602 32.90 -21.30 5.61
C VAL A 602 32.31 -21.89 4.33
N SER A 603 31.70 -21.03 3.51
CA SER A 603 31.00 -21.45 2.30
C SER A 603 30.77 -20.26 1.37
N SER A 604 30.54 -20.52 0.09
CA SER A 604 30.23 -19.50 -0.89
C SER A 604 29.18 -20.01 -1.88
N TYR A 605 28.19 -19.19 -2.19
CA TYR A 605 27.06 -19.53 -3.04
C TYR A 605 26.88 -18.47 -4.12
N ASP A 606 26.67 -18.92 -5.35
CA ASP A 606 26.28 -18.04 -6.45
C ASP A 606 24.75 -17.90 -6.45
N ILE A 607 24.27 -16.67 -6.30
CA ILE A 607 22.86 -16.31 -6.45
C ILE A 607 22.69 -15.79 -7.86
N ALA A 608 21.84 -16.46 -8.64
CA ALA A 608 21.63 -16.14 -10.05
C ALA A 608 20.16 -16.31 -10.41
N GLN A 609 19.50 -15.22 -10.79
CA GLN A 609 18.10 -15.21 -11.17
C GLN A 609 17.90 -14.13 -12.24
N GLY A 610 17.59 -14.55 -13.47
CA GLY A 610 17.58 -13.66 -14.63
C GLY A 610 18.90 -12.92 -14.78
N ASP A 611 18.83 -11.59 -14.80
CA ASP A 611 19.99 -10.69 -14.89
C ASP A 611 20.68 -10.43 -13.54
N ILE A 612 20.06 -10.83 -12.43
CA ILE A 612 20.58 -10.61 -11.08
C ILE A 612 21.60 -11.71 -10.77
N ARG A 613 22.85 -11.29 -10.56
CA ARG A 613 23.95 -12.19 -10.19
C ARG A 613 24.79 -11.59 -9.09
N PHE A 614 25.00 -12.33 -8.01
CA PHE A 614 25.95 -11.98 -6.95
C PHE A 614 26.38 -13.22 -6.18
N LYS A 615 27.47 -13.09 -5.45
CA LYS A 615 28.01 -14.14 -4.60
C LYS A 615 27.69 -13.84 -3.14
N MET A 616 27.10 -14.82 -2.46
CA MET A 616 26.91 -14.82 -1.02
C MET A 616 28.02 -15.65 -0.37
N THR A 617 28.96 -14.98 0.29
CA THR A 617 30.09 -15.62 0.95
C THR A 617 29.89 -15.59 2.45
N ILE A 618 30.00 -16.73 3.10
CA ILE A 618 29.88 -16.84 4.55
C ILE A 618 31.26 -17.08 5.13
N ILE A 619 31.65 -16.20 6.05
CA ILE A 619 32.89 -16.30 6.79
C ILE A 619 32.58 -16.53 8.28
N GLU A 620 33.49 -17.21 8.96
CA GLU A 620 33.48 -17.35 10.41
C GLU A 620 34.60 -16.49 10.98
N VAL A 621 34.24 -15.60 11.89
CA VAL A 621 35.11 -14.61 12.51
C VAL A 621 35.63 -15.16 13.84
N SER A 622 36.94 -15.12 14.04
CA SER A 622 37.60 -15.55 15.25
C SER A 622 38.60 -14.50 15.75
N LYS A 623 38.92 -14.54 17.04
CA LYS A 623 39.96 -13.67 17.60
C LYS A 623 41.30 -14.03 16.96
N LYS A 624 42.04 -13.00 16.54
CA LYS A 624 43.40 -13.21 16.03
C LYS A 624 44.26 -13.73 17.18
N SER A 625 44.84 -14.92 17.03
CA SER A 625 45.82 -15.42 17.99
C SER A 625 46.99 -14.44 18.05
N LEU A 626 47.30 -13.94 19.25
CA LEU A 626 48.54 -13.20 19.45
C LEU A 626 49.70 -14.16 19.11
N PRO A 627 50.69 -13.70 18.33
CA PRO A 627 51.84 -14.52 17.97
C PRO A 627 52.63 -15.00 19.19
#